data_AF-V4SQ00-F1
#
_entry.id   AF-V4SQ00-F1
#
_cell.length_a   1.000
_cell.length_b   1.000
_cell.length_c   1.000
_cell.angle_alpha   90.00
_cell.angle_beta   90.00
_cell.angle_gamma   90.00
#
_symmetry.space_group_name_H-M   'P 1'
#
loop_
_entity.id
_entity.type
_entity.pdbx_description
1 polymer ?
#
loop_
_entity_poly.entity_id
_entity_poly.type
_entity_poly.pdbx_seq_one_letter_code
_entity_poly.pdbx_strand_id
1 'polypeptide(L)'
;MGRSFVGKNSTTPSPARVVLSIFVMILGFALVADFFWASSSKFTSSYLNIASNWSPYHNSIILPNNGPQKGENIGVKTKKDVVPKRILPATFQDLPAPELKWEKMKAAPVPRLDGAAIQIKNLLYVFAGYGSIDYVHSHVDIYNFTDNTWGGRFDMPREMAHSHLGMVTDGRYIYVVTGQYGPQCRGPTAHTFVLDTETKKWQDLPPLPVPRYAPATQLWRGRLHVMGGSGENRYTPEVDHWSLAVKDGKPLEKEWRTEIPIPRGGPHRACVVVDDRLLVIGGQEGDFMAKPGSPIFKCSRRNEVVYDDVYMLDDEMKWKVLPSMPKPDSHIEFAWVLVNNSIVIVGGTTEKHPTTKKMVLVGEIFQFNLNTLVSAFYPFNILCHPHVKCS
;
A
#
# COMPACT_ATOMS: atom_id res chain seq x y z
N MET A 1 -56.79 67.40 22.94
CA MET A 1 -57.01 66.45 24.05
C MET A 1 -58.26 65.64 23.74
N GLY A 2 -58.16 64.32 23.71
CA GLY A 2 -59.28 63.41 23.41
C GLY A 2 -58.77 62.07 22.90
N ARG A 3 -58.41 61.16 23.82
CA ARG A 3 -58.04 59.76 23.52
C ARG A 3 -59.32 58.94 23.35
N SER A 4 -59.36 58.08 22.33
CA SER A 4 -60.30 56.97 22.20
C SER A 4 -59.52 55.66 22.11
N PHE A 5 -59.96 54.67 22.90
CA PHE A 5 -59.47 53.31 23.04
C PHE A 5 -59.89 52.43 21.85
N VAL A 6 -59.01 51.54 21.34
CA VAL A 6 -59.44 50.32 20.64
C VAL A 6 -58.48 49.14 20.90
N GLY A 7 -59.01 48.14 21.61
CA GLY A 7 -59.10 46.72 21.22
C GLY A 7 -57.86 45.93 20.77
N LYS A 8 -57.45 44.97 21.61
CA LYS A 8 -56.64 43.80 21.20
C LYS A 8 -57.50 42.85 20.35
N ASN A 9 -57.07 42.54 19.12
CA ASN A 9 -57.57 41.40 18.34
C ASN A 9 -56.54 40.26 18.36
N SER A 10 -56.93 39.10 18.91
CA SER A 10 -56.22 37.84 18.76
C SER A 10 -56.51 37.24 17.39
N THR A 11 -55.48 37.04 16.57
CA THR A 11 -55.59 36.38 15.25
C THR A 11 -55.32 34.89 15.39
N THR A 12 -56.31 34.07 15.05
CA THR A 12 -56.16 32.62 14.87
C THR A 12 -55.46 32.33 13.53
N PRO A 13 -54.44 31.46 13.48
CA PRO A 13 -53.69 31.17 12.26
C PRO A 13 -54.53 30.36 11.26
N SER A 14 -54.37 30.66 9.96
CA SER A 14 -55.08 29.99 8.87
C SER A 14 -54.70 28.51 8.74
N PRO A 15 -55.63 27.64 8.29
CA PRO A 15 -55.43 26.19 8.23
C PRO A 15 -54.19 25.77 7.41
N ALA A 16 -53.81 26.52 6.38
CA ALA A 16 -52.59 26.27 5.61
C ALA A 16 -51.30 26.45 6.43
N ARG A 17 -51.27 27.40 7.37
CA ARG A 17 -50.12 27.62 8.26
C ARG A 17 -50.02 26.52 9.33
N VAL A 18 -51.15 25.98 9.76
CA VAL A 18 -51.20 24.84 10.68
C VAL A 18 -50.66 23.57 10.00
N VAL A 19 -51.07 23.29 8.77
CA VAL A 19 -50.59 22.12 8.01
C VAL A 19 -49.09 22.21 7.72
N LEU A 20 -48.58 23.38 7.31
CA LEU A 20 -47.14 23.56 7.09
C LEU A 20 -46.32 23.38 8.38
N SER A 21 -46.83 23.88 9.51
CA SER A 21 -46.18 23.71 10.81
C SER A 21 -46.14 22.25 11.26
N ILE A 22 -47.20 21.47 10.96
CA ILE A 22 -47.25 20.02 11.23
C ILE A 22 -46.21 19.29 10.37
N PHE A 23 -46.09 19.61 9.08
CA PHE A 23 -45.09 18.98 8.20
C PHE A 23 -43.66 19.26 8.64
N VAL A 24 -43.35 20.50 9.03
CA VAL A 24 -42.01 20.87 9.54
C VAL A 24 -41.70 20.16 10.86
N MET A 25 -42.69 20.00 11.74
CA MET A 25 -42.54 19.23 12.99
C MET A 25 -42.31 17.74 12.72
N ILE A 26 -43.02 17.14 11.77
CA ILE A 26 -42.83 15.73 11.39
C ILE A 26 -41.44 15.51 10.76
N LEU A 27 -41.00 16.41 9.89
CA LEU A 27 -39.67 16.32 9.26
C LEU A 27 -38.56 16.49 10.31
N GLY A 28 -38.73 17.42 11.26
CA GLY A 28 -37.81 17.60 12.38
C GLY A 28 -37.75 16.37 13.29
N PHE A 29 -38.90 15.75 13.58
CA PHE A 29 -38.96 14.54 14.39
C PHE A 29 -38.31 13.34 13.67
N ALA A 30 -38.50 13.22 12.35
CA ALA A 30 -37.86 12.18 11.54
C ALA A 30 -36.34 12.33 11.51
N LEU A 31 -35.81 13.56 11.35
CA LEU A 31 -34.37 13.82 11.37
C LEU A 31 -33.74 13.57 12.75
N VAL A 32 -34.46 13.91 13.83
CA VAL A 32 -34.00 13.61 15.20
C VAL A 32 -34.04 12.11 15.48
N ALA A 33 -35.08 11.41 15.01
CA ALA A 33 -35.17 9.95 15.12
C ALA A 33 -34.06 9.25 14.33
N ASP A 34 -33.73 9.72 13.12
CA ASP A 34 -32.63 9.19 12.30
C ASP A 34 -31.27 9.44 12.96
N PHE A 35 -31.07 10.62 13.56
CA PHE A 35 -29.87 10.92 14.34
C PHE A 35 -29.73 10.01 15.58
N PHE A 36 -30.81 9.74 16.30
CA PHE A 36 -30.80 8.80 17.43
C PHE A 36 -30.69 7.33 16.98
N TRP A 37 -31.21 6.96 15.81
CA TRP A 37 -31.05 5.63 15.22
C TRP A 37 -29.61 5.37 14.79
N ALA A 38 -29.00 6.33 14.08
CA ALA A 38 -27.58 6.29 13.74
C ALA A 38 -26.68 6.24 14.99
N SER A 39 -27.04 6.99 16.04
CA SER A 39 -26.30 7.05 17.31
C SER A 39 -26.59 5.88 18.27
N SER A 40 -27.60 5.03 17.98
CA SER A 40 -27.98 3.88 18.81
C SER A 40 -27.51 2.54 18.25
N SER A 41 -26.75 2.54 17.16
CA SER A 41 -25.98 1.38 16.70
C SER A 41 -24.81 1.10 17.67
N LYS A 42 -25.17 0.64 18.86
CA LYS A 42 -24.29 -0.15 19.72
C LYS A 42 -23.95 -1.41 18.93
N PHE A 43 -22.83 -1.38 18.20
CA PHE A 43 -22.10 -2.61 17.92
C PHE A 43 -21.67 -3.19 19.26
N THR A 44 -22.52 -4.05 19.81
CA THR A 44 -22.12 -4.98 20.85
C THR A 44 -21.20 -5.98 20.18
N SER A 45 -19.91 -5.65 20.19
CA SER A 45 -18.82 -6.59 20.00
C SER A 45 -19.03 -7.75 20.98
N SER A 46 -19.56 -8.84 20.44
CA SER A 46 -19.51 -10.15 21.08
C SER A 46 -18.34 -10.93 20.45
N TYR A 47 -17.16 -10.33 20.51
CA TYR A 47 -15.88 -11.03 20.42
C TYR A 47 -14.91 -10.42 21.44
N LEU A 48 -15.21 -10.66 22.72
CA LEU A 48 -14.23 -10.59 23.80
C LEU A 48 -13.83 -12.02 24.16
N ASN A 49 -12.52 -12.25 24.16
CA ASN A 49 -11.77 -13.43 24.56
C ASN A 49 -11.57 -14.52 23.48
N ILE A 50 -10.40 -14.53 22.86
CA ILE A 50 -9.27 -15.43 23.20
C ILE A 50 -8.09 -15.05 22.29
N ALA A 51 -7.03 -14.46 22.86
CA ALA A 51 -5.61 -14.69 22.52
C ALA A 51 -4.70 -13.79 23.36
N SER A 52 -4.92 -13.75 24.68
CA SER A 52 -3.84 -13.51 25.63
C SER A 52 -3.18 -14.87 25.90
N ASN A 53 -2.28 -15.31 25.02
CA ASN A 53 -1.37 -16.40 25.31
C ASN A 53 0.07 -15.88 25.22
N TRP A 54 0.47 -15.17 26.27
CA TRP A 54 1.83 -15.33 26.77
C TRP A 54 2.01 -16.80 27.13
N SER A 55 2.89 -17.49 26.43
CA SER A 55 3.33 -18.82 26.79
C SER A 55 4.56 -18.71 27.69
N PRO A 56 4.50 -19.07 28.99
CA PRO A 56 5.68 -19.33 29.79
C PRO A 56 6.06 -20.80 29.62
N TYR A 57 6.53 -21.19 28.43
CA TYR A 57 7.23 -22.47 28.29
C TYR A 57 8.72 -22.26 28.52
N HIS A 58 9.12 -22.45 29.77
CA HIS A 58 10.47 -22.88 30.11
C HIS A 58 10.72 -24.24 29.46
N ASN A 59 11.30 -24.26 28.26
CA ASN A 59 11.94 -25.48 27.78
C ASN A 59 13.27 -25.63 28.53
N SER A 60 13.25 -26.50 29.52
CA SER A 60 14.44 -27.17 30.02
C SER A 60 15.05 -27.94 28.83
N ILE A 61 16.17 -27.43 28.32
CA ILE A 61 16.94 -28.12 27.28
C ILE A 61 17.60 -29.33 27.95
N ILE A 62 17.09 -30.52 27.65
CA ILE A 62 17.82 -31.76 27.87
C ILE A 62 18.90 -31.83 26.79
N LEU A 63 20.15 -31.60 27.18
CA LEU A 63 21.32 -31.79 26.33
C LEU A 63 21.60 -33.30 26.17
N PRO A 64 21.78 -33.82 24.94
CA PRO A 64 22.34 -35.15 24.75
C PRO A 64 23.79 -35.19 25.26
N ASN A 65 24.06 -36.20 26.07
CA ASN A 65 25.32 -36.46 26.75
C ASN A 65 26.39 -36.95 25.75
N ASN A 66 27.33 -36.07 25.36
CA ASN A 66 28.60 -36.48 24.77
C ASN A 66 29.69 -36.38 25.85
N GLY A 67 30.15 -37.55 26.31
CA GLY A 67 31.29 -37.67 27.22
C GLY A 67 32.64 -37.28 26.57
N PRO A 68 33.76 -37.44 27.28
CA PRO A 68 34.32 -36.37 28.11
C PRO A 68 35.62 -35.83 27.49
N GLN A 69 35.79 -34.50 27.49
CA GLN A 69 37.10 -33.88 27.29
C GLN A 69 37.42 -32.96 28.47
N LYS A 70 38.63 -33.16 28.97
CA LYS A 70 39.22 -32.68 30.22
C LYS A 70 39.11 -31.17 30.40
N GLY A 71 38.88 -30.77 31.65
CA GLY A 71 38.83 -29.37 32.05
C GLY A 71 40.20 -28.71 32.06
N GLU A 72 40.19 -27.40 31.81
CA GLU A 72 41.16 -26.45 32.32
C GLU A 72 40.42 -25.15 32.65
N ASN A 73 40.44 -24.80 33.94
CA ASN A 73 39.97 -23.52 34.46
C ASN A 73 41.09 -22.48 34.26
N ILE A 74 40.91 -21.49 33.39
CA ILE A 74 41.73 -20.27 33.45
C ILE A 74 40.88 -19.02 33.14
N GLY A 75 40.63 -18.24 34.21
CA GLY A 75 40.81 -16.79 34.23
C GLY A 75 39.82 -15.90 33.48
N VAL A 76 38.89 -15.30 34.23
CA VAL A 76 38.17 -14.08 33.80
C VAL A 76 39.17 -12.94 33.54
N LYS A 77 39.21 -12.44 32.30
CA LYS A 77 39.66 -11.09 31.97
C LYS A 77 38.64 -10.41 31.06
N THR A 78 38.04 -9.36 31.60
CA THR A 78 37.18 -8.41 30.89
C THR A 78 38.04 -7.45 30.05
N LYS A 79 37.73 -7.33 28.74
CA LYS A 79 37.86 -6.08 27.96
C LYS A 79 37.21 -6.19 26.57
N LYS A 80 36.19 -5.34 26.39
CA LYS A 80 35.67 -4.60 25.23
C LYS A 80 35.81 -5.15 23.79
N ASP A 81 34.73 -4.90 23.06
CA ASP A 81 34.53 -4.94 21.59
C ASP A 81 34.11 -6.29 21.00
N VAL A 82 32.86 -6.67 21.27
CA VAL A 82 32.11 -7.60 20.43
C VAL A 82 30.81 -6.93 20.02
N VAL A 83 30.76 -6.42 18.79
CA VAL A 83 29.51 -6.10 18.10
C VAL A 83 28.65 -7.36 18.16
N PRO A 84 27.37 -7.30 18.58
CA PRO A 84 26.55 -8.49 18.63
C PRO A 84 26.37 -9.00 17.20
N LYS A 85 27.08 -10.08 16.87
CA LYS A 85 26.89 -10.84 15.63
C LYS A 85 25.44 -11.34 15.69
N ARG A 86 24.60 -10.86 14.78
CA ARG A 86 23.20 -11.28 14.67
C ARG A 86 23.19 -12.78 14.40
N ILE A 87 22.92 -13.58 15.42
CA ILE A 87 22.66 -15.00 15.26
C ILE A 87 21.20 -15.09 14.82
N LEU A 88 20.99 -15.23 13.51
CA LEU A 88 19.67 -15.59 12.99
C LEU A 88 19.37 -17.03 13.46
N PRO A 89 18.17 -17.31 13.98
CA PRO A 89 17.75 -18.67 14.31
C PRO A 89 17.94 -19.62 13.12
N ALA A 90 18.43 -20.83 13.36
CA ALA A 90 18.70 -21.86 12.33
C ALA A 90 17.44 -22.37 11.58
N THR A 91 16.26 -21.80 11.85
CA THR A 91 15.02 -22.05 11.10
C THR A 91 14.96 -21.33 9.75
N PHE A 92 15.93 -20.46 9.45
CA PHE A 92 16.15 -19.95 8.10
C PHE A 92 17.22 -20.82 7.42
N GLN A 93 16.81 -21.97 6.88
CA GLN A 93 17.68 -22.65 5.93
C GLN A 93 17.87 -21.71 4.75
N ASP A 94 19.12 -21.29 4.51
CA ASP A 94 19.57 -20.76 3.23
C ASP A 94 19.36 -21.87 2.19
N LEU A 95 18.13 -22.00 1.67
CA LEU A 95 17.91 -22.78 0.48
C LEU A 95 18.82 -22.18 -0.60
N PRO A 96 19.52 -23.00 -1.41
CA PRO A 96 20.31 -22.46 -2.51
C PRO A 96 19.38 -21.66 -3.42
N ALA A 97 19.60 -20.35 -3.44
CA ALA A 97 18.93 -19.44 -4.36
C ALA A 97 19.18 -19.89 -5.78
N PRO A 98 18.21 -19.70 -6.71
CA PRO A 98 18.59 -19.57 -8.10
C PRO A 98 19.67 -18.48 -8.19
N GLU A 99 20.79 -18.80 -8.82
CA GLU A 99 21.84 -17.81 -9.06
C GLU A 99 21.32 -16.79 -10.08
N LEU A 100 20.80 -15.68 -9.59
CA LEU A 100 20.28 -14.60 -10.43
C LEU A 100 21.46 -13.74 -10.91
N LYS A 101 21.70 -13.77 -12.22
CA LYS A 101 22.72 -12.93 -12.86
C LYS A 101 22.16 -11.54 -13.05
N TRP A 102 22.77 -10.57 -12.39
CA TRP A 102 22.45 -9.16 -12.52
C TRP A 102 23.18 -8.54 -13.71
N GLU A 103 22.44 -7.83 -14.54
CA GLU A 103 22.99 -7.05 -15.65
C GLU A 103 22.66 -5.57 -15.44
N LYS A 104 23.65 -4.70 -15.68
CA LYS A 104 23.45 -3.26 -15.62
C LYS A 104 22.87 -2.77 -16.95
N MET A 105 21.63 -2.28 -16.89
CA MET A 105 20.94 -1.66 -18.03
C MET A 105 21.31 -0.17 -18.19
N LYS A 106 20.94 0.42 -19.33
CA LYS A 106 21.16 1.85 -19.58
C LYS A 106 20.43 2.71 -18.56
N ALA A 107 21.16 3.65 -17.97
CA ALA A 107 20.64 4.54 -16.93
C ALA A 107 19.39 5.29 -17.40
N ALA A 108 18.41 5.43 -16.50
CA ALA A 108 17.23 6.24 -16.71
C ALA A 108 17.61 7.69 -17.03
N PRO A 109 16.84 8.41 -17.87
CA PRO A 109 17.15 9.78 -18.26
C PRO A 109 17.06 10.77 -17.09
N VAL A 110 16.31 10.40 -16.04
CA VAL A 110 16.18 11.18 -14.80
C VAL A 110 16.11 10.25 -13.58
N PRO A 111 16.62 10.68 -12.40
CA PRO A 111 16.42 9.96 -11.15
C PRO A 111 14.97 10.13 -10.66
N ARG A 112 14.44 9.09 -10.01
CA ARG A 112 13.06 9.02 -9.49
C ARG A 112 13.02 8.26 -8.16
N LEU A 113 12.14 8.70 -7.26
CA LEU A 113 11.70 7.99 -6.05
C LEU A 113 10.17 7.95 -6.04
N ASP A 114 9.57 6.86 -5.56
CA ASP A 114 8.10 6.64 -5.51
C ASP A 114 7.37 6.88 -6.83
N GLY A 115 8.08 6.65 -7.94
CA GLY A 115 7.48 6.49 -9.26
C GLY A 115 6.92 5.07 -9.43
N ALA A 116 6.21 4.85 -10.52
CA ALA A 116 5.67 3.53 -10.86
C ALA A 116 6.29 3.02 -12.16
N ALA A 117 6.35 1.70 -12.31
CA ALA A 117 6.84 1.09 -13.54
C ALA A 117 5.95 -0.10 -13.94
N ILE A 118 5.59 -0.16 -15.22
CA ILE A 118 4.79 -1.23 -15.79
C ILE A 118 5.47 -1.75 -17.05
N GLN A 119 5.73 -3.05 -17.09
CA GLN A 119 6.26 -3.71 -18.28
C GLN A 119 5.12 -4.22 -19.15
N ILE A 120 5.18 -3.92 -20.44
CA ILE A 120 4.33 -4.52 -21.47
C ILE A 120 5.24 -5.01 -22.59
N LYS A 121 5.30 -6.34 -22.77
CA LYS A 121 6.21 -6.99 -23.73
C LYS A 121 7.66 -6.52 -23.49
N ASN A 122 8.31 -5.95 -24.51
CA ASN A 122 9.70 -5.47 -24.44
C ASN A 122 9.81 -4.00 -24.03
N LEU A 123 8.73 -3.37 -23.59
CA LEU A 123 8.74 -1.97 -23.17
C LEU A 123 8.47 -1.86 -21.67
N LEU A 124 9.27 -1.03 -20.99
CA LEU A 124 9.02 -0.61 -19.62
C LEU A 124 8.57 0.85 -19.62
N TYR A 125 7.35 1.10 -19.15
CA TYR A 125 6.79 2.43 -18.98
C TYR A 125 7.06 2.89 -17.55
N VAL A 126 7.86 3.94 -17.39
CA VAL A 126 8.26 4.48 -16.08
C VAL A 126 7.59 5.83 -15.86
N PHE A 127 6.73 5.89 -14.86
CA PHE A 127 5.85 7.02 -14.57
C PHE A 127 6.39 7.86 -13.42
N ALA A 128 6.51 9.17 -13.66
CA ALA A 128 6.65 10.20 -12.64
C ALA A 128 7.57 9.83 -11.44
N GLY A 129 7.20 10.21 -10.23
CA GLY A 129 8.02 10.13 -9.02
C GLY A 129 8.73 11.44 -8.71
N TYR A 130 9.30 11.50 -7.52
CA TYR A 130 10.12 12.60 -7.05
C TYR A 130 11.48 12.61 -7.75
N GLY A 131 11.84 13.76 -8.33
CA GLY A 131 13.25 14.06 -8.62
C GLY A 131 13.96 14.68 -7.41
N SER A 132 13.21 15.42 -6.59
CA SER A 132 13.61 15.90 -5.26
C SER A 132 12.34 16.13 -4.43
N ILE A 133 12.47 16.43 -3.14
CA ILE A 133 11.29 16.67 -2.28
C ILE A 133 10.42 17.85 -2.76
N ASP A 134 11.01 18.81 -3.50
CA ASP A 134 10.35 20.00 -4.04
C ASP A 134 9.93 19.84 -5.51
N TYR A 135 10.29 18.73 -6.16
CA TYR A 135 10.07 18.51 -7.58
C TYR A 135 9.63 17.09 -7.89
N VAL A 136 8.50 16.97 -8.57
CA VAL A 136 7.99 15.72 -9.13
C VAL A 136 7.97 15.80 -10.64
N HIS A 137 8.26 14.67 -11.28
CA HIS A 137 8.13 14.54 -12.73
C HIS A 137 6.66 14.36 -13.11
N SER A 138 6.27 14.78 -14.31
CA SER A 138 4.89 14.69 -14.83
C SER A 138 4.83 14.03 -16.21
N HIS A 139 5.74 13.09 -16.46
CA HIS A 139 5.88 12.40 -17.75
C HIS A 139 6.18 10.92 -17.55
N VAL A 140 5.93 10.18 -18.63
CA VAL A 140 6.25 8.76 -18.78
C VAL A 140 7.49 8.64 -19.65
N ASP A 141 8.50 7.92 -19.18
CA ASP A 141 9.65 7.51 -19.97
C ASP A 141 9.49 6.03 -20.39
N ILE A 142 9.82 5.72 -21.65
CA ILE A 142 9.74 4.36 -22.19
C ILE A 142 11.14 3.82 -22.42
N TYR A 143 11.46 2.72 -21.76
CA TYR A 143 12.66 1.93 -21.99
C TYR A 143 12.33 0.72 -22.88
N ASN A 144 13.19 0.44 -23.85
CA ASN A 144 13.09 -0.70 -24.76
C ASN A 144 14.16 -1.74 -24.41
N PHE A 145 13.71 -2.92 -23.97
CA PHE A 145 14.59 -4.04 -23.64
C PHE A 145 15.27 -4.65 -24.88
N THR A 146 14.75 -4.42 -26.09
CA THR A 146 15.30 -5.00 -27.33
C THR A 146 16.63 -4.36 -27.73
N ASP A 147 16.76 -3.04 -27.55
CA ASP A 147 17.92 -2.25 -27.97
C ASP A 147 18.65 -1.56 -26.81
N ASN A 148 18.20 -1.77 -25.57
CA ASN A 148 18.75 -1.16 -24.35
C ASN A 148 18.77 0.38 -24.42
N THR A 149 17.68 0.98 -24.92
CA THR A 149 17.55 2.44 -25.04
C THR A 149 16.29 2.99 -24.37
N TRP A 150 16.36 4.27 -24.02
CA TRP A 150 15.20 5.08 -23.65
C TRP A 150 14.73 5.81 -24.91
N GLY A 151 13.63 5.32 -25.50
CA GLY A 151 13.21 5.71 -26.85
C GLY A 151 12.00 6.64 -26.92
N GLY A 152 11.26 6.81 -25.83
CA GLY A 152 10.04 7.62 -25.83
C GLY A 152 9.80 8.37 -24.53
N ARG A 153 9.22 9.56 -24.64
CA ARG A 153 8.70 10.37 -23.53
C ARG A 153 7.40 11.04 -23.94
N PHE A 154 6.43 11.07 -23.04
CA PHE A 154 5.21 11.84 -23.22
C PHE A 154 4.61 12.27 -21.87
N ASP A 155 3.85 13.35 -21.88
CA ASP A 155 3.30 13.95 -20.67
C ASP A 155 2.11 13.16 -20.11
N MET A 156 1.96 13.22 -18.79
CA MET A 156 0.80 12.72 -18.08
C MET A 156 -0.32 13.78 -18.07
N PRO A 157 -1.59 13.39 -17.87
CA PRO A 157 -2.68 14.33 -17.65
C PRO A 157 -2.34 15.25 -16.47
N ARG A 158 -2.64 16.55 -16.61
CA ARG A 158 -2.29 17.57 -15.62
C ARG A 158 -2.82 17.27 -14.22
N GLU A 159 -4.01 16.69 -14.13
CA GLU A 159 -4.70 16.40 -12.86
C GLU A 159 -4.30 15.04 -12.25
N MET A 160 -3.41 14.29 -12.93
CA MET A 160 -2.94 12.99 -12.43
C MET A 160 -1.97 13.16 -11.26
N ALA A 161 -2.02 12.22 -10.32
CA ALA A 161 -0.99 12.08 -9.30
C ALA A 161 0.40 11.83 -9.92
N HIS A 162 1.43 12.18 -9.15
CA HIS A 162 2.82 12.15 -9.60
C HIS A 162 3.66 11.11 -8.86
N SER A 163 3.19 10.56 -7.73
CA SER A 163 3.91 9.51 -7.00
C SER A 163 2.92 8.65 -6.23
N HIS A 164 3.36 7.54 -5.65
CA HIS A 164 2.52 6.71 -4.78
C HIS A 164 1.26 6.20 -5.52
N LEU A 165 1.42 5.90 -6.80
CA LEU A 165 0.33 5.56 -7.71
C LEU A 165 -0.09 4.11 -7.50
N GLY A 166 -1.39 3.83 -7.46
CA GLY A 166 -1.88 2.47 -7.71
C GLY A 166 -1.93 2.21 -9.20
N MET A 167 -1.24 1.21 -9.73
CA MET A 167 -1.23 0.94 -11.18
C MET A 167 -1.25 -0.54 -11.52
N VAL A 168 -1.85 -0.85 -12.67
CA VAL A 168 -1.89 -2.22 -13.23
C VAL A 168 -2.11 -2.18 -14.74
N THR A 169 -1.77 -3.26 -15.45
CA THR A 169 -2.02 -3.41 -16.88
C THR A 169 -2.74 -4.71 -17.23
N ASP A 170 -3.56 -4.66 -18.29
CA ASP A 170 -4.13 -5.84 -18.95
C ASP A 170 -3.29 -6.33 -20.16
N GLY A 171 -2.09 -5.78 -20.34
CA GLY A 171 -1.19 -6.09 -21.46
C GLY A 171 -1.29 -5.13 -22.65
N ARG A 172 -2.22 -4.17 -22.62
CA ARG A 172 -2.26 -3.03 -23.56
C ARG A 172 -2.55 -1.72 -22.84
N TYR A 173 -3.55 -1.72 -21.98
CA TYR A 173 -3.95 -0.56 -21.22
C TYR A 173 -3.23 -0.53 -19.89
N ILE A 174 -2.83 0.65 -19.44
CA ILE A 174 -2.29 0.87 -18.11
C ILE A 174 -3.31 1.69 -17.33
N TYR A 175 -3.87 1.10 -16.28
CA TYR A 175 -4.80 1.71 -15.37
C TYR A 175 -4.02 2.40 -14.25
N VAL A 176 -4.33 3.66 -14.01
CA VAL A 176 -3.72 4.49 -12.96
C VAL A 176 -4.81 4.94 -12.02
N VAL A 177 -4.63 4.65 -10.74
CA VAL A 177 -5.63 4.89 -9.71
C VAL A 177 -5.01 5.70 -8.58
N THR A 178 -5.48 6.93 -8.41
CA THR A 178 -5.13 7.80 -7.27
C THR A 178 -3.64 7.98 -7.09
N GLY A 179 -3.18 8.22 -5.86
CA GLY A 179 -1.81 8.57 -5.53
C GLY A 179 -1.65 10.04 -5.20
N GLN A 180 -0.41 10.46 -4.97
CA GLN A 180 -0.08 11.77 -4.44
C GLN A 180 0.01 12.85 -5.54
N TYR A 181 -0.65 14.00 -5.34
CA TYR A 181 -0.58 15.10 -6.28
C TYR A 181 0.51 16.13 -5.94
N GLY A 182 1.48 16.31 -6.84
CA GLY A 182 2.53 17.31 -6.70
C GLY A 182 3.65 16.92 -5.70
N PRO A 183 4.59 17.85 -5.44
CA PRO A 183 5.74 17.62 -4.57
C PRO A 183 5.37 17.75 -3.09
N GLN A 184 6.37 17.64 -2.21
CA GLN A 184 6.21 17.71 -0.76
C GLN A 184 5.18 16.71 -0.24
N CYS A 185 4.70 16.90 0.99
CA CYS A 185 3.75 15.99 1.58
C CYS A 185 2.29 16.31 1.21
N ARG A 186 2.06 16.74 -0.05
CA ARG A 186 0.71 17.03 -0.55
C ARG A 186 -0.22 15.82 -0.45
N GLY A 187 -1.50 16.09 -0.36
CA GLY A 187 -2.53 15.06 -0.26
C GLY A 187 -2.65 14.22 -1.54
N PRO A 188 -3.24 13.02 -1.42
CA PRO A 188 -3.63 12.23 -2.58
C PRO A 188 -4.81 12.84 -3.35
N THR A 189 -5.06 12.31 -4.54
CA THR A 189 -6.25 12.59 -5.36
C THR A 189 -7.14 11.36 -5.47
N ALA A 190 -8.41 11.56 -5.82
CA ALA A 190 -9.34 10.49 -6.18
C ALA A 190 -9.38 10.19 -7.69
N HIS A 191 -8.72 11.02 -8.52
CA HIS A 191 -8.74 10.87 -9.97
C HIS A 191 -8.07 9.56 -10.44
N THR A 192 -8.66 8.96 -11.46
CA THR A 192 -8.23 7.70 -12.05
C THR A 192 -8.24 7.84 -13.57
N PHE A 193 -7.31 7.13 -14.23
CA PHE A 193 -7.06 7.28 -15.65
C PHE A 193 -6.68 5.94 -16.27
N VAL A 194 -6.75 5.88 -17.58
CA VAL A 194 -6.22 4.77 -18.37
C VAL A 194 -5.42 5.28 -19.54
N LEU A 195 -4.25 4.69 -19.75
CA LEU A 195 -3.40 4.90 -20.91
C LEU A 195 -3.60 3.77 -21.91
N ASP A 196 -3.99 4.08 -23.13
CA ASP A 196 -3.82 3.16 -24.26
C ASP A 196 -2.38 3.27 -24.76
N THR A 197 -1.58 2.23 -24.56
CA THR A 197 -0.15 2.27 -24.89
C THR A 197 0.14 2.22 -26.39
N GLU A 198 -0.79 1.77 -27.22
CA GLU A 198 -0.62 1.78 -28.67
C GLU A 198 -0.82 3.19 -29.24
N THR A 199 -1.84 3.90 -28.77
CA THR A 199 -2.17 5.25 -29.25
C THR A 199 -1.52 6.36 -28.43
N LYS A 200 -0.97 6.03 -27.25
CA LYS A 200 -0.42 6.95 -26.25
C LYS A 200 -1.44 8.00 -25.79
N LYS A 201 -2.72 7.63 -25.80
CA LYS A 201 -3.82 8.50 -25.39
C LYS A 201 -4.30 8.13 -24.00
N TRP A 202 -4.58 9.17 -23.23
CA TRP A 202 -5.17 9.07 -21.91
C TRP A 202 -6.69 9.22 -22.00
N GLN A 203 -7.39 8.52 -21.13
CA GLN A 203 -8.82 8.69 -20.88
C GLN A 203 -9.06 8.70 -19.37
N ASP A 204 -10.07 9.45 -18.93
CA ASP A 204 -10.52 9.44 -17.54
C ASP A 204 -11.31 8.16 -17.24
N LEU A 205 -11.18 7.69 -16.00
CA LEU A 205 -12.04 6.68 -15.42
C LEU A 205 -12.86 7.31 -14.27
N PRO A 206 -13.95 6.67 -13.80
CA PRO A 206 -14.65 7.10 -12.60
C PRO A 206 -13.68 7.31 -11.43
N PRO A 207 -13.72 8.44 -10.71
CA PRO A 207 -12.86 8.66 -9.56
C PRO A 207 -13.24 7.71 -8.41
N LEU A 208 -12.31 7.43 -7.51
CA LEU A 208 -12.65 6.74 -6.26
C LEU A 208 -13.60 7.60 -5.40
N PRO A 209 -14.42 6.99 -4.51
CA PRO A 209 -15.28 7.74 -3.59
C PRO A 209 -14.50 8.69 -2.66
N VAL A 210 -13.26 8.31 -2.31
CA VAL A 210 -12.35 9.11 -1.49
C VAL A 210 -10.91 9.02 -2.04
N PRO A 211 -10.09 10.07 -1.87
CA PRO A 211 -8.69 10.02 -2.26
C PRO A 211 -7.89 8.93 -1.54
N ARG A 212 -6.91 8.35 -2.25
CA ARG A 212 -6.06 7.30 -1.68
C ARG A 212 -4.58 7.46 -2.01
N TYR A 213 -3.75 7.24 -1.00
CA TYR A 213 -2.30 7.29 -1.08
C TYR A 213 -1.70 5.88 -1.10
N ALA A 214 -0.89 5.58 -2.13
CA ALA A 214 -0.22 4.29 -2.35
C ALA A 214 -1.13 3.06 -2.12
N PRO A 215 -2.31 2.98 -2.78
CA PRO A 215 -3.13 1.79 -2.69
C PRO A 215 -2.51 0.60 -3.41
N ALA A 216 -2.84 -0.59 -2.93
CA ALA A 216 -2.64 -1.84 -3.67
C ALA A 216 -3.66 -1.90 -4.82
N THR A 217 -3.19 -2.13 -6.05
CA THR A 217 -4.05 -2.15 -7.25
C THR A 217 -3.74 -3.38 -8.09
N GLN A 218 -4.77 -4.10 -8.54
CA GLN A 218 -4.60 -5.28 -9.40
C GLN A 218 -5.85 -5.55 -10.25
N LEU A 219 -5.68 -6.23 -11.39
CA LEU A 219 -6.80 -6.74 -12.19
C LEU A 219 -7.12 -8.16 -11.74
N TRP A 220 -8.38 -8.40 -11.39
CA TRP A 220 -8.85 -9.73 -10.99
C TRP A 220 -10.28 -9.92 -11.47
N ARG A 221 -10.56 -11.09 -12.08
CA ARG A 221 -11.91 -11.46 -12.58
C ARG A 221 -12.57 -10.38 -13.45
N GLY A 222 -11.79 -9.73 -14.32
CA GLY A 222 -12.25 -8.69 -15.24
C GLY A 222 -12.55 -7.33 -14.59
N ARG A 223 -12.11 -7.12 -13.35
CA ARG A 223 -12.32 -5.89 -12.60
C ARG A 223 -11.00 -5.31 -12.13
N LEU A 224 -10.91 -3.99 -12.12
CA LEU A 224 -9.83 -3.23 -11.52
C LEU A 224 -10.11 -3.14 -10.02
N HIS A 225 -9.31 -3.84 -9.22
CA HIS A 225 -9.41 -3.83 -7.76
C HIS A 225 -8.40 -2.86 -7.17
N VAL A 226 -8.85 -2.08 -6.18
CA VAL A 226 -8.05 -1.07 -5.48
C VAL A 226 -8.35 -1.19 -4.01
N MET A 227 -7.33 -1.32 -3.19
CA MET A 227 -7.52 -1.61 -1.78
C MET A 227 -6.41 -1.07 -0.90
N GLY A 228 -6.74 -0.87 0.37
CA GLY A 228 -5.77 -0.41 1.35
C GLY A 228 -5.37 1.05 1.11
N GLY A 229 -4.07 1.32 1.22
CA GLY A 229 -3.52 2.66 1.14
C GLY A 229 -3.69 3.44 2.43
N SER A 230 -3.26 4.70 2.40
CA SER A 230 -3.60 5.68 3.44
C SER A 230 -4.64 6.68 2.95
N GLY A 231 -5.39 7.23 3.91
CA GLY A 231 -6.31 8.34 3.67
C GLY A 231 -5.59 9.65 3.32
N GLU A 232 -6.34 10.75 3.25
CA GLU A 232 -5.82 12.06 2.81
C GLU A 232 -4.65 12.58 3.64
N ASN A 233 -4.58 12.20 4.91
CA ASN A 233 -3.52 12.59 5.82
C ASN A 233 -2.20 11.80 5.60
N ARG A 234 -2.20 10.81 4.70
CA ARG A 234 -1.07 9.93 4.35
C ARG A 234 -0.52 9.12 5.53
N TYR A 235 -1.34 8.92 6.55
CA TYR A 235 -0.92 8.28 7.79
C TYR A 235 -1.90 7.22 8.22
N THR A 236 -3.18 7.54 8.26
CA THR A 236 -4.22 6.60 8.67
C THR A 236 -4.27 5.45 7.66
N PRO A 237 -4.04 4.20 8.09
CA PRO A 237 -4.18 3.05 7.21
C PRO A 237 -5.67 2.80 6.96
N GLU A 238 -6.03 2.67 5.70
CA GLU A 238 -7.42 2.46 5.29
C GLU A 238 -7.62 1.01 4.88
N VAL A 239 -8.78 0.44 5.17
CA VAL A 239 -9.09 -0.98 4.87
C VAL A 239 -10.03 -1.14 3.68
N ASP A 240 -10.53 -0.04 3.12
CA ASP A 240 -11.50 -0.12 2.03
C ASP A 240 -10.92 -0.87 0.83
N HIS A 241 -11.83 -1.56 0.14
CA HIS A 241 -11.56 -2.29 -1.07
C HIS A 241 -12.69 -1.95 -2.04
N TRP A 242 -12.31 -1.52 -3.24
CA TRP A 242 -13.24 -1.23 -4.31
C TRP A 242 -12.86 -1.96 -5.57
N SER A 243 -13.84 -2.16 -6.44
CA SER A 243 -13.58 -2.66 -7.78
C SER A 243 -14.42 -1.97 -8.85
N LEU A 244 -13.89 -1.89 -10.06
CA LEU A 244 -14.56 -1.34 -11.23
C LEU A 244 -14.44 -2.34 -12.38
N ALA A 245 -15.55 -2.78 -12.97
CA ALA A 245 -15.50 -3.60 -14.17
C ALA A 245 -14.89 -2.80 -15.32
N VAL A 246 -13.89 -3.37 -15.98
CA VAL A 246 -13.19 -2.74 -17.10
C VAL A 246 -13.05 -3.71 -18.26
N LYS A 247 -13.16 -3.18 -19.49
CA LYS A 247 -12.91 -3.93 -20.71
C LYS A 247 -12.41 -2.99 -21.80
N ASP A 248 -11.35 -3.37 -22.50
CA ASP A 248 -10.76 -2.61 -23.61
C ASP A 248 -10.46 -1.15 -23.23
N GLY A 249 -9.88 -0.96 -22.03
CA GLY A 249 -9.57 0.37 -21.50
C GLY A 249 -10.79 1.22 -21.14
N LYS A 250 -11.99 0.65 -21.03
CA LYS A 250 -13.22 1.39 -20.70
C LYS A 250 -13.88 0.85 -19.44
N PRO A 251 -14.48 1.72 -18.61
CA PRO A 251 -15.30 1.30 -17.49
C PRO A 251 -16.64 0.76 -18.00
N LEU A 252 -17.10 -0.33 -17.41
CA LEU A 252 -18.43 -0.90 -17.68
C LEU A 252 -19.48 -0.42 -16.68
N GLU A 253 -19.04 0.31 -15.65
CA GLU A 253 -19.84 0.84 -14.56
C GLU A 253 -19.49 2.32 -14.36
N LYS A 254 -20.43 3.11 -13.84
CA LYS A 254 -20.21 4.55 -13.60
C LYS A 254 -19.54 4.85 -12.28
N GLU A 255 -19.62 3.91 -11.35
CA GLU A 255 -19.17 4.04 -9.97
C GLU A 255 -18.42 2.79 -9.55
N TRP A 256 -17.52 2.96 -8.60
CA TRP A 256 -16.79 1.86 -7.99
C TRP A 256 -17.71 1.06 -7.06
N ARG A 257 -17.65 -0.27 -7.16
CA ARG A 257 -18.33 -1.18 -6.25
C ARG A 257 -17.50 -1.34 -4.98
N THR A 258 -18.13 -1.23 -3.81
CA THR A 258 -17.50 -1.62 -2.54
C THR A 258 -17.37 -3.14 -2.46
N GLU A 259 -16.17 -3.60 -2.11
CA GLU A 259 -15.82 -5.00 -1.89
C GLU A 259 -15.60 -5.28 -0.41
N ILE A 260 -15.23 -6.52 -0.10
CA ILE A 260 -14.86 -6.94 1.25
C ILE A 260 -13.55 -6.23 1.66
N PRO A 261 -13.57 -5.48 2.77
CA PRO A 261 -12.39 -4.76 3.27
C PRO A 261 -11.20 -5.69 3.50
N ILE A 262 -9.99 -5.15 3.35
CA ILE A 262 -8.77 -5.93 3.59
C ILE A 262 -8.50 -6.10 5.09
N PRO A 263 -7.90 -7.22 5.54
CA PRO A 263 -7.70 -7.48 6.97
C PRO A 263 -6.83 -6.45 7.67
N ARG A 264 -5.85 -5.90 6.95
CA ARG A 264 -4.98 -4.82 7.42
C ARG A 264 -4.76 -3.79 6.33
N GLY A 265 -5.06 -2.54 6.66
CA GLY A 265 -4.91 -1.38 5.78
C GLY A 265 -3.48 -0.90 5.58
N GLY A 266 -3.33 0.24 4.91
CA GLY A 266 -2.06 0.97 4.83
C GLY A 266 -1.39 0.92 3.46
N PRO A 267 -0.46 1.85 3.21
CA PRO A 267 0.17 2.05 1.91
C PRO A 267 1.27 1.03 1.61
N HIS A 268 1.76 1.12 0.37
CA HIS A 268 3.03 0.54 -0.05
C HIS A 268 3.08 -0.99 -0.08
N ARG A 269 1.93 -1.61 -0.37
CA ARG A 269 1.70 -3.06 -0.39
C ARG A 269 1.85 -3.64 -1.80
N ALA A 270 2.43 -4.82 -1.92
CA ALA A 270 2.34 -5.60 -3.15
C ALA A 270 0.95 -6.24 -3.26
N CYS A 271 0.41 -6.28 -4.47
CA CYS A 271 -0.88 -6.89 -4.79
C CYS A 271 -0.73 -7.80 -6.00
N VAL A 272 -0.89 -9.10 -5.80
CA VAL A 272 -0.57 -10.12 -6.81
C VAL A 272 -1.78 -10.99 -7.05
N VAL A 273 -2.11 -11.25 -8.32
CA VAL A 273 -3.12 -12.26 -8.67
C VAL A 273 -2.44 -13.49 -9.23
N VAL A 274 -2.74 -14.65 -8.67
CA VAL A 274 -2.22 -15.94 -9.12
C VAL A 274 -3.22 -17.05 -8.81
N ASP A 275 -3.41 -17.97 -9.75
CA ASP A 275 -4.39 -19.06 -9.67
C ASP A 275 -5.80 -18.59 -9.26
N ASP A 276 -6.26 -17.49 -9.85
CA ASP A 276 -7.56 -16.86 -9.55
C ASP A 276 -7.73 -16.44 -8.07
N ARG A 277 -6.63 -16.17 -7.37
CA ARG A 277 -6.60 -15.66 -5.99
C ARG A 277 -5.85 -14.35 -5.95
N LEU A 278 -6.30 -13.44 -5.08
CA LEU A 278 -5.68 -12.14 -4.91
C LEU A 278 -4.90 -12.12 -3.59
N LEU A 279 -3.60 -11.81 -3.64
CA LEU A 279 -2.72 -11.73 -2.50
C LEU A 279 -2.33 -10.28 -2.23
N VAL A 280 -2.34 -9.89 -0.96
CA VAL A 280 -1.85 -8.60 -0.46
C VAL A 280 -0.71 -8.86 0.50
N ILE A 281 0.44 -8.25 0.25
CA ILE A 281 1.71 -8.62 0.88
C ILE A 281 2.39 -7.36 1.45
N GLY A 282 2.85 -7.45 2.69
CA GLY A 282 3.74 -6.47 3.30
C GLY A 282 3.09 -5.10 3.55
N GLY A 283 3.77 -4.04 3.15
CA GLY A 283 3.33 -2.65 3.32
C GLY A 283 3.62 -2.07 4.70
N GLN A 284 3.06 -0.90 4.95
CA GLN A 284 3.30 -0.17 6.20
C GLN A 284 2.06 0.53 6.73
N GLU A 285 2.16 1.01 7.96
CA GLU A 285 1.28 2.02 8.55
C GLU A 285 2.08 3.30 8.78
N GLY A 286 1.45 4.43 8.51
CA GLY A 286 2.10 5.73 8.57
C GLY A 286 3.01 5.98 7.38
N ASP A 287 3.20 7.26 7.08
CA ASP A 287 4.24 7.76 6.19
C ASP A 287 4.53 9.22 6.57
N PHE A 288 5.36 9.92 5.79
CA PHE A 288 5.55 11.36 5.93
C PHE A 288 4.21 12.10 5.76
N MET A 289 3.94 12.99 6.71
CA MET A 289 2.74 13.83 6.73
C MET A 289 3.10 15.28 6.43
N ALA A 290 2.17 16.04 5.86
CA ALA A 290 2.28 17.48 5.84
C ALA A 290 2.27 18.05 7.28
N LYS A 291 3.16 18.98 7.57
CA LYS A 291 3.06 19.78 8.79
C LYS A 291 1.73 20.56 8.77
N PRO A 292 0.90 20.47 9.82
CA PRO A 292 -0.33 21.25 9.90
C PRO A 292 -0.06 22.74 9.67
N GLY A 293 -0.86 23.37 8.82
CA GLY A 293 -0.71 24.79 8.47
C GLY A 293 0.46 25.14 7.55
N SER A 294 1.23 24.16 7.05
CA SER A 294 2.32 24.45 6.10
C SER A 294 1.75 24.82 4.73
N PRO A 295 2.06 26.02 4.19
CA PRO A 295 1.56 26.44 2.86
C PRO A 295 2.17 25.62 1.71
N ILE A 296 3.28 24.94 1.97
CA ILE A 296 3.98 24.10 1.00
C ILE A 296 3.85 22.61 1.31
N PHE A 297 3.00 22.21 2.26
CA PHE A 297 2.84 20.82 2.70
C PHE A 297 4.16 20.18 3.16
N LYS A 298 5.02 20.95 3.84
CA LYS A 298 6.36 20.49 4.26
C LYS A 298 6.26 19.16 4.98
N CYS A 299 7.00 18.17 4.49
CA CYS A 299 7.01 16.84 5.09
C CYS A 299 7.52 16.86 6.53
N SER A 300 6.84 16.09 7.38
CA SER A 300 7.22 15.76 8.74
C SER A 300 7.10 14.26 8.92
N ARG A 301 8.18 13.68 9.42
CA ARG A 301 8.19 12.25 9.74
C ARG A 301 7.29 11.96 10.94
N ARG A 302 6.66 10.80 10.92
CA ARG A 302 5.91 10.22 12.04
C ARG A 302 6.37 8.80 12.32
N ASN A 303 5.69 8.14 13.24
CA ASN A 303 5.92 6.72 13.47
C ASN A 303 5.50 5.95 12.21
N GLU A 304 6.31 4.99 11.80
CA GLU A 304 6.00 4.11 10.68
C GLU A 304 6.20 2.69 11.20
N VAL A 305 5.27 1.80 10.88
CA VAL A 305 5.34 0.37 11.21
C VAL A 305 5.30 -0.39 9.90
N VAL A 306 6.31 -1.22 9.65
CA VAL A 306 6.38 -2.05 8.43
C VAL A 306 5.83 -3.43 8.79
N TYR A 307 5.11 -4.06 7.86
CA TYR A 307 4.43 -5.34 8.06
C TYR A 307 5.05 -6.44 7.21
N ASP A 308 4.98 -7.67 7.72
CA ASP A 308 5.35 -8.91 7.03
C ASP A 308 4.13 -9.76 6.64
N ASP A 309 2.92 -9.30 7.00
CA ASP A 309 1.69 -10.05 6.78
C ASP A 309 1.47 -10.38 5.29
N VAL A 310 0.94 -11.58 5.06
CA VAL A 310 0.48 -12.05 3.75
C VAL A 310 -0.97 -12.47 3.87
N TYR A 311 -1.85 -11.82 3.11
CA TYR A 311 -3.27 -12.15 3.06
C TYR A 311 -3.64 -12.62 1.67
N MET A 312 -4.57 -13.57 1.58
CA MET A 312 -5.12 -14.10 0.34
C MET A 312 -6.64 -14.01 0.37
N LEU A 313 -7.22 -13.35 -0.61
CA LEU A 313 -8.64 -13.42 -0.92
C LEU A 313 -8.88 -14.61 -1.84
N ASP A 314 -9.64 -15.58 -1.36
CA ASP A 314 -9.95 -16.79 -2.11
C ASP A 314 -11.14 -16.61 -3.07
N ASP A 315 -11.47 -17.70 -3.76
CA ASP A 315 -12.54 -17.78 -4.73
C ASP A 315 -13.94 -17.61 -4.10
N GLU A 316 -14.09 -17.97 -2.83
CA GLU A 316 -15.27 -17.72 -2.00
C GLU A 316 -15.35 -16.29 -1.44
N MET A 317 -14.43 -15.41 -1.86
CA MET A 317 -14.31 -14.03 -1.37
C MET A 317 -14.06 -13.96 0.14
N LYS A 318 -13.26 -14.86 0.69
CA LYS A 318 -12.85 -14.85 2.09
C LYS A 318 -11.36 -14.56 2.22
N TRP A 319 -11.02 -13.61 3.09
CA TRP A 319 -9.63 -13.35 3.45
C TRP A 319 -9.08 -14.47 4.34
N LYS A 320 -7.92 -14.99 3.95
CA LYS A 320 -7.13 -15.96 4.69
C LYS A 320 -5.77 -15.36 5.01
N VAL A 321 -5.28 -15.62 6.21
CA VAL A 321 -3.91 -15.31 6.61
C VAL A 321 -3.01 -16.43 6.09
N LEU A 322 -1.97 -16.06 5.35
CA LEU A 322 -0.92 -16.97 4.90
C LEU A 322 0.33 -16.79 5.78
N PRO A 323 1.32 -17.69 5.68
CA PRO A 323 2.61 -17.50 6.35
C PRO A 323 3.23 -16.15 6.00
N SER A 324 3.64 -15.41 7.02
CA SER A 324 4.26 -14.09 6.87
C SER A 324 5.56 -14.14 6.06
N MET A 325 5.94 -13.00 5.51
CA MET A 325 7.30 -12.80 5.05
C MET A 325 8.27 -12.98 6.23
N PRO A 326 9.49 -13.50 6.02
CA PRO A 326 10.45 -13.68 7.10
C PRO A 326 11.03 -12.35 7.63
N LYS A 327 10.69 -11.23 6.99
CA LYS A 327 11.01 -9.86 7.42
C LYS A 327 9.91 -8.91 6.96
N PRO A 328 9.57 -7.89 7.75
CA PRO A 328 8.67 -6.83 7.30
C PRO A 328 9.23 -6.05 6.12
N ASP A 329 8.39 -5.76 5.13
CA ASP A 329 8.79 -5.04 3.93
C ASP A 329 7.67 -4.16 3.35
N SER A 330 8.03 -2.98 2.87
CA SER A 330 7.14 -2.00 2.23
C SER A 330 7.83 -1.31 1.04
N HIS A 331 7.10 -0.48 0.31
CA HIS A 331 7.52 0.15 -0.96
C HIS A 331 7.80 -0.92 -2.03
N ILE A 332 6.93 -1.92 -2.06
CA ILE A 332 7.05 -3.12 -2.89
C ILE A 332 5.94 -3.22 -3.93
N GLU A 333 5.15 -2.17 -4.18
CA GLU A 333 3.97 -2.22 -5.08
C GLU A 333 4.33 -2.63 -6.51
N PHE A 334 5.51 -2.21 -6.99
CA PHE A 334 6.04 -2.48 -8.32
C PHE A 334 7.34 -3.30 -8.29
N ALA A 335 7.70 -3.86 -7.13
CA ALA A 335 8.99 -4.50 -6.89
C ALA A 335 8.92 -6.03 -6.89
N TRP A 336 7.92 -6.60 -7.58
CA TRP A 336 7.66 -8.03 -7.61
C TRP A 336 7.42 -8.59 -9.02
N VAL A 337 7.66 -9.88 -9.18
CA VAL A 337 7.40 -10.63 -10.41
C VAL A 337 7.09 -12.09 -10.10
N LEU A 338 6.27 -12.74 -10.95
CA LEU A 338 6.05 -14.18 -10.89
C LEU A 338 7.13 -14.92 -11.69
N VAL A 339 7.89 -15.79 -11.03
CA VAL A 339 8.93 -16.63 -11.66
C VAL A 339 8.80 -18.05 -11.13
N ASN A 340 8.65 -19.03 -12.03
CA ASN A 340 8.61 -20.47 -11.70
C ASN A 340 7.64 -20.80 -10.55
N ASN A 341 6.41 -20.30 -10.62
CA ASN A 341 5.37 -20.46 -9.59
C ASN A 341 5.73 -19.90 -8.21
N SER A 342 6.55 -18.86 -8.19
CA SER A 342 6.87 -18.10 -6.99
C SER A 342 6.66 -16.61 -7.22
N ILE A 343 6.22 -15.91 -6.18
CA ILE A 343 6.29 -14.45 -6.13
C ILE A 343 7.71 -14.10 -5.69
N VAL A 344 8.43 -13.35 -6.51
CA VAL A 344 9.75 -12.84 -6.20
C VAL A 344 9.62 -11.34 -5.94
N ILE A 345 10.06 -10.86 -4.77
CA ILE A 345 10.13 -9.44 -4.39
C ILE A 345 11.59 -9.05 -4.26
N VAL A 346 11.96 -7.88 -4.79
CA VAL A 346 13.32 -7.34 -4.75
C VAL A 346 13.30 -5.91 -4.23
N GLY A 347 14.13 -5.62 -3.23
CA GLY A 347 14.20 -4.28 -2.67
C GLY A 347 13.08 -4.03 -1.66
N GLY A 348 12.69 -2.77 -1.50
CA GLY A 348 11.74 -2.34 -0.48
C GLY A 348 12.43 -1.71 0.74
N THR A 349 11.61 -1.31 1.70
CA THR A 349 12.04 -0.68 2.96
C THR A 349 11.53 -1.49 4.14
N THR A 350 12.41 -1.71 5.11
CA THR A 350 12.12 -2.49 6.30
C THR A 350 12.20 -1.66 7.58
N GLU A 351 12.15 -2.33 8.71
CA GLU A 351 12.30 -1.71 10.02
C GLU A 351 13.53 -0.81 10.09
N LYS A 352 13.33 0.37 10.68
CA LYS A 352 14.37 1.38 10.83
C LYS A 352 15.50 0.85 11.69
N HIS A 353 16.70 1.34 11.44
CA HIS A 353 17.86 0.99 12.26
C HIS A 353 17.56 1.34 13.74
N PRO A 354 17.74 0.40 14.69
CA PRO A 354 17.25 0.55 16.07
C PRO A 354 17.86 1.76 16.79
N THR A 355 19.14 2.06 16.51
CA THR A 355 19.86 3.21 17.10
C THR A 355 19.71 4.51 16.30
N THR A 356 20.08 4.51 15.02
CA THR A 356 20.14 5.75 14.21
C THR A 356 18.78 6.21 13.72
N LYS A 357 17.76 5.34 13.79
CA LYS A 357 16.41 5.55 13.23
C LYS A 357 16.41 5.88 11.73
N LYS A 358 17.52 5.62 11.04
CA LYS A 358 17.62 5.75 9.58
C LYS A 358 16.77 4.66 8.93
N MET A 359 16.22 5.01 7.76
CA MET A 359 15.57 4.04 6.87
C MET A 359 16.59 2.97 6.47
N VAL A 360 16.13 1.72 6.36
CA VAL A 360 16.93 0.59 5.93
C VAL A 360 16.27 0.03 4.69
N LEU A 361 17.04 -0.10 3.62
CA LEU A 361 16.59 -0.75 2.39
C LEU A 361 16.80 -2.25 2.51
N VAL A 362 15.89 -3.03 1.94
CA VAL A 362 16.07 -4.47 1.79
C VAL A 362 17.01 -4.69 0.61
N GLY A 363 18.14 -5.35 0.87
CA GLY A 363 19.06 -5.74 -0.19
C GLY A 363 18.69 -7.11 -0.74
N GLU A 364 18.13 -7.96 0.11
CA GLU A 364 17.83 -9.37 -0.14
C GLU A 364 16.72 -9.57 -1.18
N ILE A 365 16.68 -10.77 -1.77
CA ILE A 365 15.59 -11.20 -2.64
C ILE A 365 14.66 -12.09 -1.82
N PHE A 366 13.39 -11.74 -1.80
CA PHE A 366 12.35 -12.54 -1.17
C PHE A 366 11.69 -13.42 -2.23
N GLN A 367 11.51 -14.70 -1.93
CA GLN A 367 10.73 -15.62 -2.76
C GLN A 367 9.65 -16.29 -1.92
N PHE A 368 8.41 -16.18 -2.37
CA PHE A 368 7.26 -16.91 -1.84
C PHE A 368 6.84 -17.99 -2.84
N ASN A 369 7.05 -19.26 -2.49
CA ASN A 369 6.70 -20.38 -3.34
C ASN A 369 5.22 -20.74 -3.18
N LEU A 370 4.45 -20.66 -4.27
CA LEU A 370 3.00 -20.81 -4.22
C LEU A 370 2.52 -22.26 -4.05
N ASN A 371 3.37 -23.25 -4.37
CA ASN A 371 3.04 -24.66 -4.18
C ASN A 371 3.13 -25.07 -2.70
N THR A 372 4.16 -24.58 -2.02
CA THR A 372 4.46 -24.93 -0.63
C THR A 372 3.88 -23.93 0.36
N LEU A 373 3.53 -22.72 -0.10
CA LEU A 373 3.21 -21.55 0.72
C LEU A 373 4.34 -21.19 1.70
N VAL A 374 5.58 -21.53 1.35
CA VAL A 374 6.78 -21.26 2.14
C VAL A 374 7.50 -20.05 1.54
N SER A 375 7.93 -19.15 2.43
CA SER A 375 8.81 -18.02 2.12
C SER A 375 10.27 -18.35 2.41
N ALA A 376 11.18 -17.89 1.55
CA ALA A 376 12.62 -18.02 1.73
C ALA A 376 13.36 -16.73 1.36
N PHE A 377 14.51 -16.51 1.99
CA PHE A 377 15.46 -15.44 1.67
C PHE A 377 16.59 -15.96 0.81
N TYR A 378 17.03 -15.11 -0.12
CA TYR A 378 18.27 -15.31 -0.82
C TYR A 378 19.16 -14.08 -0.73
N PRO A 379 20.47 -14.27 -0.49
CA PRO A 379 21.42 -13.16 -0.43
C PRO A 379 21.50 -12.46 -1.78
N PHE A 380 21.61 -11.13 -1.74
CA PHE A 380 21.89 -10.30 -2.91
C PHE A 380 23.36 -10.40 -3.27
N ASN A 381 23.71 -11.45 -3.99
CA ASN A 381 25.05 -11.62 -4.53
C ASN A 381 25.09 -11.04 -5.95
N ILE A 382 25.68 -9.85 -6.11
CA ILE A 382 26.03 -9.36 -7.43
C ILE A 382 27.26 -10.14 -7.92
N LEU A 383 27.06 -11.18 -8.72
CA LEU A 383 28.14 -11.78 -9.49
C LEU A 383 28.34 -10.94 -10.76
N CYS A 384 29.12 -9.86 -10.64
CA CYS A 384 29.52 -9.06 -11.80
C CYS A 384 30.44 -9.90 -12.69
N HIS A 385 30.21 -9.90 -14.01
CA HIS A 385 31.15 -10.41 -15.01
C HIS A 385 32.54 -9.76 -14.77
N PRO A 386 33.69 -10.45 -14.95
CA PRO A 386 35.02 -9.93 -14.60
C PRO A 386 35.43 -8.57 -15.21
N HIS A 387 34.65 -8.05 -16.14
CA HIS A 387 34.92 -6.80 -16.86
C HIS A 387 33.99 -5.63 -16.48
N VAL A 388 33.09 -5.77 -15.50
CA VAL A 388 32.19 -4.69 -15.10
C VAL A 388 32.44 -4.31 -13.64
N LYS A 389 32.98 -3.11 -13.42
CA LYS A 389 33.08 -2.52 -12.07
C LYS A 389 31.67 -2.08 -11.62
N CYS A 390 31.18 -2.71 -10.57
CA CYS A 390 29.95 -2.35 -9.88
C CYS A 390 30.33 -1.42 -8.71
N SER A 391 29.72 -0.22 -8.64
CA SER A 391 29.95 0.82 -7.61
C SER A 391 28.70 1.03 -6.78
#